data_AF-A0A952YZA1-F1
#
_entry.id   AF-A0A952YZA1-F1
#
_cell.length_a   1.000
_cell.length_b   1.000
_cell.length_c   1.000
_cell.angle_alpha   90.00
_cell.angle_beta   90.00
_cell.angle_gamma   90.00
#
_symmetry.space_group_name_H-M   'P 1'
#
loop_
_entity.id
_entity.type
_entity.pdbx_description
1 polymer ?
#
loop_
_entity_poly.entity_id
_entity_poly.type
_entity_poly.pdbx_seq_one_letter_code
_entity_poly.pdbx_strand_id
1 'polypeptide(L)'
;MITEQQDKTEALKTAHVLTEQRFIDGAATLEQLQASQAEIDASAKALHDLERLQAAAESARKKLEADVIAKQRLVNANRVDFCFDTQRRIFEEIRNDKALKDKILRAVAAGAANGHVSYVAEYYAFCQIHGTKFIPEFTREELNLATEKFIKDNNLD
;
A
#
# COMPACT_ATOMS: atom_id res chain seq x y z
N MET A 1 -0.69 -21.89 -23.51
CA MET A 1 -1.71 -22.69 -22.80
C MET A 1 -3.12 -22.46 -23.33
N ILE A 2 -3.86 -21.39 -23.01
CA ILE A 2 -5.23 -21.21 -23.55
C ILE A 2 -5.22 -20.99 -25.06
N THR A 3 -4.40 -20.06 -25.56
CA THR A 3 -4.24 -19.80 -27.01
C THR A 3 -3.81 -21.06 -27.76
N GLU A 4 -2.85 -21.80 -27.22
CA GLU A 4 -2.37 -23.06 -27.78
C GLU A 4 -3.46 -24.16 -27.82
N GLN A 5 -4.34 -24.21 -26.81
CA GLN A 5 -5.47 -25.13 -26.77
C GLN A 5 -6.62 -24.68 -27.71
N GLN A 6 -6.79 -23.37 -27.92
CA GLN A 6 -7.69 -22.81 -28.94
C GLN A 6 -7.21 -23.20 -30.33
N ASP A 7 -5.92 -22.98 -30.64
CA ASP A 7 -5.30 -23.34 -31.91
C ASP A 7 -5.43 -24.84 -32.19
N LYS A 8 -5.20 -25.69 -31.17
CA LYS A 8 -5.41 -27.14 -31.26
C LYS A 8 -6.87 -27.50 -31.59
N THR A 9 -7.83 -26.84 -30.95
CA THR A 9 -9.25 -27.13 -31.17
C THR A 9 -9.67 -26.73 -32.59
N GLU A 10 -9.17 -25.62 -33.11
CA GLU A 10 -9.43 -25.21 -34.50
C GLU A 10 -8.74 -26.10 -35.54
N ALA A 11 -7.52 -26.57 -35.25
CA ALA A 11 -6.85 -27.56 -36.10
C ALA A 11 -7.64 -28.88 -36.17
N LEU A 12 -8.18 -29.35 -35.02
CA LEU A 12 -9.01 -30.56 -34.97
C LEU A 12 -10.33 -30.40 -35.75
N LYS A 13 -11.00 -29.24 -35.65
CA LYS A 13 -12.19 -28.94 -36.46
C LYS A 13 -11.89 -28.98 -37.96
N THR A 14 -10.76 -28.40 -38.36
CA THR A 14 -10.32 -28.41 -39.77
C THR A 14 -10.03 -29.84 -40.26
N ALA A 15 -9.38 -30.66 -39.42
CA ALA A 15 -9.12 -32.07 -39.72
C ALA A 15 -10.40 -32.93 -39.77
N HIS A 16 -11.41 -32.58 -38.97
CA HIS A 16 -12.71 -33.26 -38.96
C HIS A 16 -13.46 -33.06 -40.28
N VAL A 17 -13.47 -31.85 -40.84
CA VAL A 17 -14.08 -31.58 -42.16
C VAL A 17 -13.46 -32.46 -43.26
N LEU A 18 -12.15 -32.69 -43.22
CA LEU A 18 -11.48 -33.61 -44.15
C LEU A 18 -11.88 -35.08 -43.92
N THR A 19 -12.16 -35.45 -42.66
CA THR A 19 -12.60 -36.80 -42.28
C THR A 19 -14.06 -37.03 -42.70
N GLU A 20 -14.93 -36.03 -42.54
CA GLU A 20 -16.31 -36.03 -43.07
C GLU A 20 -16.32 -36.23 -44.58
N GLN A 21 -15.50 -35.47 -45.32
CA GLN A 21 -15.41 -35.61 -46.77
C GLN A 21 -14.97 -37.03 -47.17
N ARG A 22 -13.95 -37.57 -46.51
CA ARG A 22 -13.48 -38.95 -46.73
C ARG A 22 -14.54 -40.00 -46.39
N PHE A 23 -15.37 -39.77 -45.38
CA PHE A 23 -16.46 -40.65 -45.01
C PHE A 23 -17.55 -40.67 -46.10
N ILE A 24 -17.92 -39.50 -46.63
CA ILE A 24 -18.86 -39.36 -47.76
C ILE A 24 -18.33 -40.09 -49.01
N ASP A 25 -17.03 -39.98 -49.27
CA ASP A 25 -16.36 -40.63 -50.40
C ASP A 25 -16.11 -42.15 -50.18
N GLY A 26 -16.55 -42.71 -49.04
CA GLY A 26 -16.39 -44.13 -48.68
C GLY A 26 -14.96 -44.53 -48.28
N ALA A 27 -14.06 -43.56 -48.14
CA ALA A 27 -12.64 -43.73 -47.82
C ALA A 27 -12.33 -43.66 -46.30
N ALA A 28 -13.33 -43.40 -45.46
CA ALA A 28 -13.25 -43.45 -44.00
C ALA A 28 -14.46 -44.18 -43.41
N THR A 29 -14.31 -44.73 -42.20
CA THR A 29 -15.39 -45.44 -41.50
C THR A 29 -16.18 -44.51 -40.57
N LEU A 30 -17.39 -44.94 -40.20
CA LEU A 30 -18.21 -44.21 -39.21
C LEU A 30 -17.49 -44.08 -37.87
N GLU A 31 -16.73 -45.11 -37.47
CA GLU A 31 -15.94 -45.13 -36.24
C GLU A 31 -14.83 -44.05 -36.27
N GLN A 32 -14.18 -43.84 -37.42
CA GLN A 32 -13.18 -42.79 -37.58
C GLN A 32 -13.79 -41.39 -37.50
N LEU A 33 -14.98 -41.20 -38.08
CA LEU A 33 -15.70 -39.94 -37.99
C LEU A 33 -16.14 -39.64 -36.55
N GLN A 34 -16.67 -40.64 -35.84
CA GLN A 34 -17.05 -40.53 -34.43
C GLN A 34 -15.86 -40.28 -33.50
N ALA A 35 -14.72 -40.92 -33.76
CA ALA A 35 -13.48 -40.68 -33.01
C ALA A 35 -13.00 -39.24 -33.20
N SER A 36 -13.04 -38.72 -34.43
CA SER A 36 -12.67 -37.34 -34.73
C SER A 36 -13.58 -36.33 -34.02
N GLN A 37 -14.89 -36.57 -33.99
CA GLN A 37 -15.83 -35.73 -33.23
C GLN A 37 -15.54 -35.78 -31.72
N ALA A 38 -15.28 -36.96 -31.17
CA ALA A 38 -14.97 -37.12 -29.74
C ALA A 38 -13.68 -36.38 -29.33
N GLU A 39 -12.68 -36.31 -30.21
CA GLU A 39 -11.46 -35.52 -29.98
C GLU A 39 -11.73 -34.00 -29.94
N ILE A 40 -12.60 -33.50 -30.83
CA ILE A 40 -13.04 -32.10 -30.79
C ILE A 40 -13.76 -31.80 -29.48
N ASP A 41 -14.72 -32.64 -29.09
CA ASP A 41 -15.51 -32.44 -27.88
C ASP A 41 -14.63 -32.46 -26.63
N ALA A 42 -13.67 -33.38 -26.56
CA ALA A 42 -12.70 -33.43 -25.47
C ALA A 42 -11.80 -32.18 -25.42
N SER A 43 -11.34 -31.70 -26.59
CA SER A 43 -10.51 -30.50 -26.69
C SER A 43 -11.29 -29.23 -26.30
N ALA A 44 -12.54 -29.12 -26.74
CA ALA A 44 -13.44 -28.00 -26.40
C ALA A 44 -13.77 -27.97 -24.90
N LYS A 45 -13.99 -29.14 -24.28
CA LYS A 45 -14.18 -29.24 -22.84
C LYS A 45 -12.95 -28.79 -22.07
N ALA A 46 -11.76 -29.22 -22.48
CA ALA A 46 -10.50 -28.81 -21.85
C ALA A 46 -10.27 -27.30 -21.98
N LEU A 47 -10.60 -26.70 -23.13
CA LEU A 47 -10.54 -25.26 -23.32
C LEU A 47 -11.47 -24.51 -22.36
N HIS A 48 -12.73 -24.91 -22.29
CA HIS A 48 -13.71 -24.31 -21.39
C HIS A 48 -13.28 -24.40 -19.91
N ASP A 49 -12.71 -25.53 -19.49
CA ASP A 49 -12.19 -25.69 -18.13
C ASP A 49 -11.00 -24.75 -17.86
N LEU A 50 -10.10 -24.56 -18.83
CA LEU A 50 -8.99 -23.60 -18.71
C LEU A 50 -9.49 -22.15 -18.62
N GLU A 51 -10.46 -21.77 -19.45
CA GLU A 51 -11.05 -20.42 -19.42
C GLU A 51 -11.73 -20.14 -18.07
N ARG A 52 -12.45 -21.13 -17.52
CA ARG A 52 -13.05 -21.02 -16.19
C ARG A 52 -12.00 -20.85 -15.10
N LEU A 53 -10.90 -21.60 -15.17
CA LEU A 53 -9.79 -21.47 -14.22
C LEU A 53 -9.10 -20.10 -14.35
N GLN A 54 -8.89 -19.59 -15.56
CA GLN A 54 -8.35 -18.25 -15.78
C GLN A 54 -9.26 -17.19 -15.15
N ALA A 55 -10.56 -17.25 -15.41
CA ALA A 55 -11.52 -16.31 -14.84
C ALA A 55 -11.51 -16.34 -13.29
N ALA A 56 -11.43 -17.55 -12.71
CA ALA A 56 -11.31 -17.71 -11.26
C ALA A 56 -9.99 -17.12 -10.72
N ALA A 57 -8.87 -17.36 -11.40
CA ALA A 57 -7.57 -16.83 -11.03
C ALA A 57 -7.51 -15.29 -11.13
N GLU A 58 -8.09 -14.71 -12.19
CA GLU A 58 -8.18 -13.25 -12.35
C GLU A 58 -9.06 -12.61 -11.28
N SER A 59 -10.18 -13.24 -10.92
CA SER A 59 -11.04 -12.80 -9.82
C SER A 59 -10.30 -12.84 -8.49
N ALA A 60 -9.60 -13.95 -8.21
CA ALA A 60 -8.78 -14.09 -7.00
C ALA A 60 -7.66 -13.05 -6.94
N ARG A 61 -7.00 -12.78 -8.08
CA ARG A 61 -5.95 -11.74 -8.17
C ARG A 61 -6.50 -10.36 -7.84
N LYS A 62 -7.63 -9.96 -8.44
CA LYS A 62 -8.27 -8.67 -8.17
C LYS A 62 -8.65 -8.49 -6.69
N LYS A 63 -9.16 -9.56 -6.05
CA LYS A 63 -9.46 -9.53 -4.60
C LYS A 63 -8.20 -9.36 -3.77
N LEU A 64 -7.15 -10.12 -4.08
CA LEU A 64 -5.87 -10.02 -3.40
C LEU A 64 -5.24 -8.63 -3.55
N GLU A 65 -5.27 -8.06 -4.76
CA GLU A 65 -4.79 -6.70 -5.02
C GLU A 65 -5.53 -5.67 -4.16
N ALA A 66 -6.86 -5.77 -4.06
CA ALA A 66 -7.67 -4.90 -3.20
C ALA A 66 -7.31 -5.05 -1.71
N ASP A 67 -7.13 -6.28 -1.23
CA ASP A 67 -6.74 -6.56 0.16
C ASP A 67 -5.33 -6.02 0.48
N VAL A 68 -4.38 -6.15 -0.45
CA VAL A 68 -3.03 -5.59 -0.30
C VAL A 68 -3.09 -4.07 -0.21
N ILE A 69 -3.86 -3.40 -1.08
CA ILE A 69 -4.05 -1.95 -1.03
C ILE A 69 -4.70 -1.52 0.29
N ALA A 70 -5.72 -2.25 0.76
CA ALA A 70 -6.39 -1.96 2.02
C ALA A 70 -5.43 -2.10 3.22
N LYS A 71 -4.63 -3.17 3.26
CA LYS A 71 -3.59 -3.36 4.28
C LYS A 71 -2.53 -2.27 4.23
N GLN A 72 -2.09 -1.86 3.04
CA GLN A 72 -1.13 -0.77 2.90
C GLN A 72 -1.67 0.55 3.45
N ARG A 73 -2.95 0.86 3.17
CA ARG A 73 -3.61 2.04 3.73
C ARG A 73 -3.69 1.99 5.25
N LEU A 74 -4.01 0.82 5.81
CA LEU A 74 -4.07 0.62 7.26
C LEU A 74 -2.70 0.78 7.92
N VAL A 75 -1.64 0.21 7.34
CA VAL A 75 -0.26 0.38 7.83
C VAL A 75 0.13 1.86 7.83
N ASN A 76 -0.18 2.58 6.74
CA ASN A 76 0.10 4.01 6.65
C ASN A 76 -0.69 4.82 7.70
N ALA A 77 -1.96 4.50 7.92
CA ALA A 77 -2.77 5.16 8.95
C ALA A 77 -2.20 4.92 10.35
N ASN A 78 -1.87 3.67 10.69
CA ASN A 78 -1.26 3.31 11.97
C ASN A 78 0.09 4.02 12.18
N ARG A 79 0.90 4.15 11.12
CA ARG A 79 2.17 4.92 11.17
C ARG A 79 1.92 6.38 11.51
N VAL A 80 0.93 7.00 10.87
CA VAL A 80 0.56 8.40 11.11
C VAL A 80 0.11 8.59 12.55
N ASP A 81 -0.78 7.73 13.04
CA ASP A 81 -1.29 7.79 14.42
C ASP A 81 -0.16 7.61 15.44
N PHE A 82 0.71 6.62 15.23
CA PHE A 82 1.89 6.40 16.07
C PHE A 82 2.80 7.62 16.17
N CYS A 83 3.10 8.28 15.04
CA CYS A 83 3.92 9.48 15.00
C CYS A 83 3.27 10.63 15.78
N PHE A 84 1.97 10.86 15.61
CA PHE A 84 1.25 11.92 16.31
C PHE A 84 1.14 11.67 17.81
N ASP A 85 0.86 10.43 18.22
CA ASP A 85 0.79 10.07 19.64
C ASP A 85 2.16 10.19 20.32
N THR A 86 3.22 9.76 19.62
CA THR A 86 4.60 9.93 20.11
C THR A 86 4.96 11.41 20.27
N GLN A 87 4.64 12.24 19.28
CA GLN A 87 4.84 13.68 19.36
C GLN A 87 4.08 14.30 20.54
N ARG A 88 2.80 13.94 20.71
CA ARG A 88 1.98 14.44 21.82
C ARG A 88 2.61 14.08 23.17
N ARG A 89 3.06 12.84 23.35
CA ARG A 89 3.74 12.40 24.58
C ARG A 89 5.02 13.21 24.85
N ILE A 90 5.85 13.42 23.83
CA ILE A 90 7.07 14.25 23.97
C ILE A 90 6.72 15.69 24.33
N PHE A 91 5.66 16.26 23.74
CA PHE A 91 5.20 17.60 24.12
C PHE A 91 4.68 17.69 25.55
N GLU A 92 4.06 16.63 26.06
CA GLU A 92 3.66 16.54 27.47
C GLU A 92 4.87 16.44 28.39
N GLU A 93 5.89 15.67 28.01
CA GLU A 93 7.17 15.59 28.74
C GLU A 93 7.84 16.97 28.81
N ILE A 94 7.98 17.66 27.67
CA ILE A 94 8.53 19.02 27.61
C ILE A 94 7.71 19.99 28.47
N ARG A 95 6.37 19.93 28.37
CA ARG A 95 5.48 20.78 29.19
C ARG A 95 5.67 20.51 30.67
N ASN A 96 6.02 19.30 31.06
CA ASN A 96 6.18 18.89 32.45
C ASN A 96 7.63 18.97 32.96
N ASP A 97 8.59 19.31 32.09
CA ASP A 97 9.98 19.55 32.47
C ASP A 97 10.09 20.76 33.42
N LYS A 98 10.37 20.47 34.69
CA LYS A 98 10.52 21.47 35.74
C LYS A 98 11.71 22.39 35.51
N ALA A 99 12.83 21.87 35.02
CA ALA A 99 14.03 22.66 34.80
C ALA A 99 13.84 23.67 33.66
N LEU A 100 13.16 23.26 32.59
CA LEU A 100 12.76 24.15 31.51
C LEU A 100 11.78 25.22 32.01
N LYS A 101 10.73 24.82 32.73
CA LYS A 101 9.75 25.73 33.33
C LYS A 101 10.42 26.79 34.21
N ASP A 102 11.33 26.39 35.10
CA ASP A 102 12.03 27.30 36.02
C ASP A 102 12.91 28.31 35.26
N LYS A 103 13.59 27.89 34.18
CA LYS A 103 14.39 28.79 33.32
C LYS A 103 13.52 29.82 32.60
N ILE A 104 12.41 29.38 32.00
CA ILE A 104 11.49 30.28 31.30
C ILE A 104 10.86 31.26 32.29
N LEU A 105 10.42 30.80 33.46
CA LEU A 105 9.85 31.66 34.51
C LEU A 105 10.84 32.74 34.96
N ARG A 106 12.11 32.39 35.15
CA ARG A 106 13.17 33.37 35.50
C ARG A 106 13.39 34.39 34.39
N ALA A 107 13.36 33.99 33.13
CA ALA A 107 13.48 34.91 31.99
C ALA A 107 12.29 35.87 31.90
N VAL A 108 11.07 35.38 32.09
CA VAL A 108 9.84 36.18 32.16
C VAL A 108 9.91 37.17 33.31
N ALA A 109 10.30 36.71 34.51
CA ALA A 109 10.41 37.54 35.70
C ALA A 109 11.45 38.67 35.51
N ALA A 110 12.61 38.37 34.92
CA ALA A 110 13.63 39.36 34.60
C ALA A 110 13.13 40.40 33.58
N GLY A 111 12.39 39.94 32.56
CA GLY A 111 11.76 40.83 31.59
C GLY A 111 10.69 41.73 32.22
N ALA A 112 9.87 41.20 33.12
CA ALA A 112 8.82 41.97 33.79
C ALA A 112 9.37 42.97 34.82
N ALA A 113 10.42 42.60 35.54
CA ALA A 113 11.05 43.45 36.54
C ALA A 113 11.74 44.69 35.96
N ASN A 114 11.92 44.78 34.64
CA ASN A 114 12.53 45.94 33.98
C ASN A 114 11.62 47.19 33.95
N GLY A 115 10.34 47.06 34.33
CA GLY A 115 9.38 48.17 34.42
C GLY A 115 8.88 48.73 33.08
N HIS A 116 9.34 48.18 31.95
CA HIS A 116 8.89 48.60 30.62
C HIS A 116 7.77 47.73 30.05
N VAL A 117 7.64 46.48 30.50
CA VAL A 117 6.61 45.57 29.99
C VAL A 117 6.05 44.67 31.09
N SER A 118 4.73 44.68 31.27
CA SER A 118 4.04 43.85 32.26
C SER A 118 3.71 42.46 31.71
N TYR A 119 4.74 41.65 31.41
CA TYR A 119 4.56 40.28 30.89
C TYR A 119 3.99 39.29 31.93
N VAL A 120 3.93 39.68 33.21
CA VAL A 120 3.47 38.80 34.31
C VAL A 120 2.03 38.33 34.10
N ALA A 121 1.20 39.12 33.39
CA ALA A 121 -0.18 38.77 33.09
C ALA A 121 -0.35 37.92 31.81
N GLU A 122 0.66 37.85 30.93
CA GLU A 122 0.51 37.30 29.58
C GLU A 122 1.72 36.45 29.16
N TYR A 123 1.91 35.30 29.81
CA TYR A 123 2.92 34.29 29.43
C TYR A 123 2.90 33.96 27.92
N TYR A 124 1.72 33.83 27.33
CA TYR A 124 1.58 33.55 25.90
C TYR A 124 2.16 34.67 25.01
N ALA A 125 1.95 35.94 25.38
CA ALA A 125 2.52 37.07 24.65
C ALA A 125 4.05 37.07 24.75
N PHE A 126 4.61 36.78 25.94
CA PHE A 126 6.06 36.60 26.10
C PHE A 126 6.61 35.51 25.19
N CYS A 127 5.96 34.34 25.15
CA CYS A 127 6.38 33.25 24.27
C CYS A 127 6.23 33.57 22.78
N GLN A 128 5.24 34.37 22.37
CA GLN A 128 5.11 34.80 20.97
C GLN A 128 6.23 35.75 20.56
N ILE A 129 6.59 36.71 21.44
CA ILE A 129 7.60 37.74 21.13
C ILE A 129 9.03 37.19 21.26
N HIS A 130 9.26 36.28 22.21
CA HIS A 130 10.59 35.80 22.56
C HIS A 130 10.80 34.30 22.32
N GLY A 131 9.80 33.57 21.82
CA GLY A 131 9.85 32.13 21.60
C GLY A 131 11.09 31.65 20.84
N THR A 132 11.40 32.34 19.75
CA THR A 132 12.58 32.05 18.91
C THR A 132 13.91 32.29 19.62
N LYS A 133 13.95 33.04 20.73
CA LYS A 133 15.18 33.33 21.48
C LYS A 133 15.56 32.25 22.49
N PHE A 134 14.61 31.41 22.90
CA PHE A 134 14.85 30.37 23.89
C PHE A 134 14.58 28.94 23.38
N ILE A 135 13.92 28.80 22.23
CA ILE A 135 13.90 27.53 21.49
C ILE A 135 15.28 27.37 20.83
N PRO A 136 16.00 26.26 21.06
CA PRO A 136 17.27 26.01 20.38
C PRO A 136 17.11 26.05 18.86
N GLU A 137 18.06 26.64 18.17
CA GLU A 137 18.14 26.58 16.72
C GLU A 137 18.64 25.20 16.29
N PHE A 138 18.01 24.63 15.27
CA PHE A 138 18.42 23.37 14.66
C PHE A 138 18.70 23.60 13.19
N THR A 139 19.81 23.04 12.71
CA THR A 139 20.11 23.00 11.28
C THR A 139 19.22 21.97 10.58
N ARG A 140 19.06 22.13 9.26
CA ARG A 140 18.34 21.14 8.45
C ARG A 140 18.98 19.75 8.55
N GLU A 141 20.30 19.67 8.64
CA GLU A 141 21.03 18.41 8.73
C GLU A 141 20.73 17.67 10.05
N GLU A 142 20.73 18.36 11.18
CA GLU A 142 20.35 17.78 12.48
C GLU A 142 18.92 17.25 12.48
N LEU A 143 17.99 18.00 11.88
CA LEU A 143 16.60 17.56 11.74
C LEU A 143 16.46 16.31 10.88
N ASN A 144 17.20 16.23 9.77
CA ASN A 144 17.20 15.05 8.90
C ASN A 144 17.77 13.83 9.63
N LEU A 145 18.91 13.97 10.29
CA LEU A 145 19.54 12.89 11.06
C LEU A 145 18.63 12.39 12.20
N ALA A 146 17.98 13.31 12.92
CA ALA A 146 17.03 12.96 13.97
C ALA A 146 15.81 12.21 13.40
N THR A 147 15.32 12.62 12.22
CA THR A 147 14.19 11.97 11.54
C THR A 147 14.57 10.56 11.07
N GLU A 148 15.73 10.40 10.42
CA GLU A 148 16.23 9.09 9.99
C GLU A 148 16.44 8.15 11.16
N LYS A 149 17.01 8.65 12.25
CA LYS A 149 17.18 7.87 13.47
C LYS A 149 15.83 7.45 14.04
N PHE A 150 14.86 8.36 14.14
CA PHE A 150 13.52 8.04 14.63
C PHE A 150 12.83 6.97 13.77
N ILE A 151 12.95 7.07 12.45
CA ILE A 151 12.40 6.09 11.51
C ILE A 151 13.02 4.70 11.77
N LYS A 152 14.35 4.62 11.88
CA LYS A 152 15.08 3.37 12.14
C LYS A 152 14.75 2.78 13.51
N ASP A 153 14.82 3.58 14.56
CA ASP A 153 14.58 3.15 15.94
C ASP A 153 13.16 2.60 16.14
N ASN A 154 12.20 3.01 15.30
CA ASN A 154 10.80 2.60 15.39
C ASN A 154 10.33 1.70 14.23
N ASN A 155 11.25 1.23 13.37
CA ASN A 155 10.95 0.37 12.22
C ASN A 155 9.82 0.91 11.33
N LEU A 156 9.92 2.18 10.95
CA LEU A 156 8.93 2.86 10.10
C LEU A 156 9.24 2.78 8.59
N ASP A 157 10.29 2.05 8.22
CA ASP A 157 10.72 1.80 6.83
C ASP A 157 10.09 0.54 6.23
#